data_AF-A0A377BDA8-F1
#
_entry.id   AF-A0A377BDA8-F1
#
_cell.length_a   1.000
_cell.length_b   1.000
_cell.length_c   1.000
_cell.angle_alpha   90.00
_cell.angle_beta   90.00
_cell.angle_gamma   90.00
#
_symmetry.space_group_name_H-M   'P 1'
#
loop_
_entity.id
_entity.type
_entity.pdbx_description
1 polymer ?
#
loop_
_entity_poly.entity_id
_entity_poly.type
_entity_poly.pdbx_seq_one_letter_code
_entity_poly.pdbx_strand_id
1 'polypeptide(L)' 'MPLPSFWGGFRVSLEQIEFWQGGEHRLHDRFLYQRENDAWKIDRLAP' A
#
# COMPACT_ATOMS: atom_id res chain seq x y z
N MET A 1 -20.97 21.07 22.11
CA MET A 1 -20.87 21.62 20.74
C MET A 1 -21.01 20.46 19.77
N PRO A 2 -22.00 20.46 18.85
CA PRO A 2 -22.15 19.39 17.86
C PRO A 2 -21.05 19.48 16.79
N LEU A 3 -20.68 18.34 16.20
CA LEU A 3 -19.79 18.31 15.05
C LEU A 3 -20.51 18.88 13.81
N PRO A 4 -19.81 19.64 12.95
CA PRO A 4 -20.38 20.13 11.69
C PRO A 4 -20.88 18.98 10.80
N SER A 5 -21.97 19.19 10.05
CA SER A 5 -22.56 18.17 9.17
C SER A 5 -21.65 17.72 8.03
N PHE A 6 -20.65 18.53 7.66
CA PHE A 6 -19.64 18.21 6.66
C PHE A 6 -18.42 17.49 7.23
N TRP A 7 -18.35 17.31 8.56
CA TRP A 7 -17.21 16.67 9.21
C TRP A 7 -17.30 15.16 9.01
N GLY A 8 -16.23 14.58 8.46
CA GLY A 8 -16.17 13.17 8.11
C GLY A 8 -14.75 12.76 7.77
N GLY A 9 -14.59 11.57 7.19
CA GLY A 9 -13.29 11.05 6.79
C GLY A 9 -13.36 10.37 5.43
N PHE A 10 -12.19 10.20 4.83
CA PHE A 10 -12.04 9.43 3.60
C PHE A 10 -11.46 8.06 3.92
N ARG A 11 -11.90 7.04 3.18
CA ARG A 11 -11.25 5.73 3.17
C ARG A 11 -10.59 5.54 1.82
N VAL A 12 -9.29 5.25 1.83
CA VAL A 12 -8.59 4.80 0.62
C VAL A 12 -8.87 3.31 0.46
N SER A 13 -9.51 2.94 -0.66
CA SER A 13 -9.58 1.54 -1.10
C SER A 13 -8.26 1.21 -1.80
N LEU A 14 -7.51 0.25 -1.29
CA LEU A 14 -6.19 -0.10 -1.81
C LEU A 14 -6.34 -1.16 -2.90
N GLU A 15 -5.90 -0.82 -4.11
CA GLU A 15 -5.73 -1.78 -5.21
C GLU A 15 -4.31 -2.37 -5.22
N GLN A 16 -3.33 -1.57 -4.76
CA GLN A 16 -1.91 -1.94 -4.75
C GLN A 16 -1.18 -1.30 -3.56
N ILE A 17 -0.18 -2.00 -3.03
CA ILE A 17 0.69 -1.53 -1.96
C ILE A 17 2.12 -1.97 -2.28
N GLU A 18 3.08 -1.05 -2.29
CA GLU A 18 4.49 -1.38 -2.42
C GLU A 18 5.22 -1.16 -1.09
N PHE A 19 5.86 -2.21 -0.59
CA PHE A 19 6.78 -2.13 0.53
C PHE A 19 8.19 -2.01 -0.02
N TRP A 20 8.87 -0.95 0.39
CA TRP A 20 10.21 -0.61 -0.07
C TRP A 20 11.15 -0.54 1.12
N GLN A 21 12.14 -1.43 1.16
CA GLN A 21 13.11 -1.50 2.23
C GLN A 21 14.51 -1.23 1.70
N GLY A 22 15.22 -0.32 2.37
CA GLY A 22 16.64 -0.10 2.11
C GLY A 22 17.45 -1.37 2.38
N GLY A 23 18.23 -1.82 1.38
CA GLY A 23 19.19 -2.92 1.54
C GLY A 23 20.64 -2.46 1.35
N GLU A 24 21.58 -3.35 1.68
CA GLU A 24 23.01 -3.08 1.48
C GLU A 24 23.34 -2.87 -0.01
N HIS A 25 24.37 -2.08 -0.30
CA HIS A 25 24.85 -1.85 -1.67
C HIS A 25 23.80 -1.30 -2.66
N ARG A 26 22.74 -0.61 -2.20
CA ARG A 26 21.62 -0.10 -3.03
C ARG A 26 20.74 -1.20 -3.63
N LEU A 27 20.84 -2.42 -3.10
CA LEU A 27 19.95 -3.52 -3.47
C LEU A 27 18.72 -3.47 -2.56
N HIS A 28 17.74 -2.69 -2.99
CA HIS A 28 16.47 -2.53 -2.30
C HIS A 28 15.58 -3.76 -2.39
N ASP A 29 14.98 -4.12 -1.27
CA ASP A 29 13.91 -5.11 -1.25
C ASP A 29 12.58 -4.41 -1.55
N ARG A 30 11.94 -4.86 -2.63
CA ARG A 30 10.70 -4.29 -3.13
C ARG A 30 9.65 -5.38 -3.22
N PHE A 31 8.58 -5.26 -2.45
CA PHE A 31 7.44 -6.19 -2.48
C PHE A 31 6.19 -5.45 -2.92
N LEU A 32 5.63 -5.87 -4.05
CA LEU A 32 4.39 -5.32 -4.58
C LEU A 32 3.24 -6.26 -4.24
N TYR A 33 2.26 -5.76 -3.49
CA TYR A 33 1.00 -6.41 -3.22
C TYR A 33 -0.03 -5.86 -4.19
N GLN A 34 -0.66 -6.73 -4.97
CA GLN A 34 -1.73 -6.37 -5.90
C GLN A 34 -3.00 -7.13 -5.54
N ARG A 35 -4.13 -6.44 -5.52
CA ARG A 35 -5.42 -7.07 -5.28
C ARG A 35 -5.79 -7.92 -6.51
N GLU A 36 -6.01 -9.21 -6.30
CA GLU A 36 -6.52 -10.12 -7.32
C GLU A 36 -7.77 -10.82 -6.75
N ASN A 37 -8.95 -10.41 -7.22
CA ASN A 37 -10.24 -10.84 -6.68
C ASN A 37 -10.29 -10.64 -5.15
N ASP A 38 -10.53 -11.71 -4.38
CA ASP A 38 -10.57 -11.70 -2.92
C ASP A 38 -9.21 -11.93 -2.25
N ALA A 39 -8.15 -12.12 -3.04
CA ALA A 39 -6.80 -12.40 -2.57
C ALA A 39 -5.82 -11.25 -2.86
N TRP A 40 -4.60 -11.40 -2.34
CA TRP A 40 -3.46 -10.55 -2.67
C TRP A 40 -2.41 -11.40 -3.36
N LYS A 41 -1.99 -10.96 -4.53
CA LYS A 41 -0.79 -11.46 -5.19
C LYS A 41 0.41 -10.64 -4.72
N ILE A 42 1.54 -11.31 -4.48
CA ILE A 42 2.76 -10.70 -3.99
C ILE A 42 3.88 -10.99 -4.98
N ASP A 43 4.49 -9.93 -5.51
CA ASP A 43 5.65 -10.01 -6.40
C ASP A 43 6.85 -9.32 -5.76
N ARG A 44 8.04 -9.91 -5.90
CA ARG A 44 9.31 -9.26 -5.53
C ARG A 44 9.87 -8.57 -6.77
N LEU A 45 10.04 -7.25 -6.69
CA LEU A 45 10.58 -6.45 -7.79
C LEU A 45 12.11 -6.37 -7.69
N ALA A 46 12.76 -6.22 -8.84
CA ALA A 46 14.18 -5.90 -8.87
C ALA A 46 14.43 -4.50 -8.28
N PRO A 47 15.53 -4.32 -7.51
CA PRO A 47 15.98 -3.00 -7.05
C PRO A 47 16.35 -2.05 -8.19
#